data_AF-A0A9D4ZDD8-F1
#
_entry.id   AF-A0A9D4ZDD8-F1
#
_cell.length_a   1.000
_cell.length_b   1.000
_cell.length_c   1.000
_cell.angle_alpha   90.00
_cell.angle_beta   90.00
_cell.angle_gamma   90.00
#
_symmetry.space_group_name_H-M   'P 1'
#
loop_
_entity.id
_entity.type
_entity.pdbx_description
1 polymer ?
#
loop_
_entity_poly.entity_id
_entity_poly.type
_entity_poly.pdbx_seq_one_letter_code
_entity_poly.pdbx_strand_id
1 'polypeptide(L)'
;MATLKFLSAATARSLQVPRVLTCKHSTSFLLVPWKPQAMQYSAQSAPEEDAATRLSTKKCVPCNSKDLRPMNEESAKLLSTKVPGWNLVNDNGQLKLKRPWKVRNFVKGIEFFQKIADVAEAEGHHPNLHLENWNDVRVEIWTHAVGGLTENDFILAAKINELNLQEFLRKDVAGAKSSGCP
;
A
#
# COMPACT_ATOMS: atom_id res chain seq x y z
N MET A 1 -29.02 -21.54 -42.80
CA MET A 1 -28.25 -22.37 -41.84
C MET A 1 -28.78 -22.09 -40.45
N ALA A 2 -29.52 -23.04 -39.89
CA ALA A 2 -30.10 -22.95 -38.55
C ALA A 2 -29.08 -23.46 -37.52
N THR A 3 -28.85 -22.72 -36.44
CA THR A 3 -28.04 -23.18 -35.31
C THR A 3 -28.80 -22.99 -34.00
N LEU A 4 -28.65 -24.02 -33.16
CA LEU A 4 -29.53 -24.45 -32.09
C LEU A 4 -29.54 -23.50 -30.88
N LYS A 5 -30.74 -23.31 -30.31
CA LYS A 5 -30.94 -22.87 -28.92
C LYS A 5 -30.73 -24.07 -27.99
N PHE A 6 -29.74 -24.00 -27.11
CA PHE A 6 -29.62 -24.93 -25.98
C PHE A 6 -30.28 -24.29 -24.74
N LEU A 7 -31.38 -24.91 -24.30
CA LEU A 7 -31.92 -24.80 -22.95
C LEU A 7 -31.38 -26.01 -22.17
N SER A 8 -30.81 -25.79 -20.99
CA SER A 8 -30.61 -26.88 -20.02
C SER A 8 -30.75 -26.37 -18.59
N ALA A 9 -31.41 -27.20 -17.80
CA ALA A 9 -32.12 -26.91 -16.58
C ALA A 9 -31.22 -26.82 -15.33
N ALA A 10 -31.62 -25.95 -14.40
CA ALA A 10 -31.10 -25.89 -13.05
C ALA A 10 -31.68 -27.05 -12.20
N THR A 11 -30.82 -27.85 -11.59
CA THR A 11 -31.23 -28.90 -10.64
C THR A 11 -30.94 -28.44 -9.20
N ALA A 12 -31.99 -28.32 -8.39
CA ALA A 12 -31.90 -28.01 -6.97
C ALA A 12 -31.30 -29.21 -6.20
N ARG A 13 -30.24 -28.97 -5.42
CA ARG A 13 -29.71 -29.94 -4.46
C ARG A 13 -30.19 -29.60 -3.05
N SER A 14 -30.92 -30.56 -2.48
CA SER A 14 -31.43 -30.59 -1.11
C SER A 14 -30.29 -30.62 -0.10
N LEU A 15 -30.36 -29.75 0.91
CA LEU A 15 -29.45 -29.69 2.05
C LEU A 15 -29.91 -30.72 3.10
N GLN A 16 -29.13 -31.78 3.29
CA GLN A 16 -29.28 -32.70 4.42
C GLN A 16 -28.42 -32.22 5.58
N VAL A 17 -29.08 -31.92 6.70
CA VAL A 17 -28.46 -31.56 7.98
C VAL A 17 -28.09 -32.85 8.72
N PRO A 18 -26.83 -33.06 9.16
CA PRO A 18 -26.48 -34.24 9.92
C PRO A 18 -26.99 -34.17 11.37
N ARG A 19 -27.49 -35.32 11.79
CA ARG A 19 -28.15 -35.65 13.05
C ARG A 19 -27.15 -35.62 14.21
N VAL A 20 -27.52 -34.93 15.30
CA VAL A 20 -26.75 -34.84 16.54
C VAL A 20 -26.69 -36.23 17.20
N LEU A 21 -25.50 -36.81 17.28
CA LEU A 21 -25.22 -38.01 18.07
C LEU A 21 -24.90 -37.61 19.51
N THR A 22 -25.80 -37.91 20.44
CA THR A 22 -25.53 -37.79 21.88
C THR A 22 -24.74 -39.01 22.34
N CYS A 23 -23.48 -38.83 22.72
CA CYS A 23 -22.69 -39.88 23.37
C CYS A 23 -22.86 -39.75 24.89
N LYS A 24 -23.46 -40.77 25.51
CA LYS A 24 -23.41 -41.00 26.96
C LYS A 24 -22.12 -41.75 27.31
N HIS A 25 -21.85 -41.87 28.62
CA HIS A 25 -20.75 -42.57 29.29
C HIS A 25 -19.50 -41.68 29.50
N SER A 26 -18.81 -41.68 30.64
CA SER A 26 -18.95 -42.37 31.92
C SER A 26 -18.09 -41.58 32.91
N THR A 27 -18.58 -41.44 34.13
CA THR A 27 -17.95 -40.73 35.24
C THR A 27 -16.71 -41.45 35.75
N SER A 28 -15.55 -40.81 35.68
CA SER A 28 -14.50 -40.94 36.70
C SER A 28 -13.56 -39.74 36.60
N PHE A 29 -13.85 -38.72 37.40
CA PHE A 29 -12.99 -37.54 37.53
C PHE A 29 -12.08 -37.74 38.74
N LEU A 30 -10.83 -38.14 38.49
CA LEU A 30 -9.76 -37.99 39.47
C LEU A 30 -9.43 -36.50 39.56
N LEU A 31 -9.76 -35.89 40.68
CA LEU A 31 -9.41 -34.51 41.02
C LEU A 31 -7.91 -34.45 41.31
N VAL A 32 -7.12 -34.05 40.31
CA VAL A 32 -5.75 -33.58 40.52
C VAL A 32 -5.83 -32.08 40.76
N PRO A 33 -5.32 -31.54 41.88
CA PRO A 33 -5.33 -30.10 42.12
C PRO A 33 -4.39 -29.41 41.13
N TRP A 34 -4.97 -28.68 40.17
CA TRP A 34 -4.23 -27.79 39.28
C TRP A 34 -3.72 -26.59 40.08
N LYS A 35 -2.40 -26.51 40.28
CA LYS A 35 -1.74 -25.29 40.74
C LYS A 35 -1.68 -24.32 39.55
N PRO A 36 -2.30 -23.13 39.62
CA PRO A 36 -2.11 -22.12 38.59
C PRO A 36 -0.70 -21.55 38.76
N GLN A 37 0.24 -21.98 37.93
CA GLN A 37 1.47 -21.23 37.74
C GLN A 37 1.10 -20.00 36.90
N ALA A 38 1.08 -18.84 37.57
CA ALA A 38 1.04 -17.56 36.90
C ALA A 38 2.28 -17.45 36.01
N MET A 39 2.12 -17.77 34.72
CA MET A 39 3.09 -17.36 33.72
C MET A 39 3.02 -15.84 33.63
N GLN A 40 4.06 -15.19 34.14
CA GLN A 40 4.33 -13.80 33.87
C GLN A 40 4.59 -13.67 32.37
N TYR A 41 3.54 -13.32 31.61
CA TYR A 41 3.71 -12.86 30.25
C TYR A 41 4.30 -11.46 30.34
N SER A 42 5.63 -11.37 30.23
CA SER A 42 6.30 -10.11 29.95
C SER A 42 5.68 -9.55 28.68
N ALA A 43 5.19 -8.31 28.72
CA ALA A 43 4.77 -7.58 27.54
C ALA A 43 6.00 -7.44 26.62
N GLN A 44 6.17 -8.36 25.67
CA GLN A 44 7.06 -8.11 24.55
C GLN A 44 6.41 -6.98 23.73
N SER A 45 7.09 -5.84 23.75
CA SER A 45 6.90 -4.73 22.82
C SER A 45 6.77 -5.26 21.38
N ALA A 46 5.93 -4.59 20.59
CA ALA A 46 5.80 -4.79 19.15
C ALA A 46 7.19 -4.92 18.49
N PRO A 47 7.33 -5.73 17.41
CA PRO A 47 8.62 -5.91 16.77
C PRO A 47 9.11 -4.56 16.27
N GLU A 48 10.24 -4.09 16.78
CA GLU A 48 10.99 -3.03 16.11
C GLU A 48 11.32 -3.54 14.71
N GLU A 49 10.66 -2.98 13.70
CA GLU A 49 11.02 -3.21 12.32
C GLU A 49 12.40 -2.57 12.10
N ASP A 50 13.41 -3.43 12.06
CA ASP A 50 14.84 -3.18 12.02
C ASP A 50 15.24 -1.87 11.30
N ALA A 51 15.82 -0.92 12.03
CA ALA A 51 16.27 0.38 11.51
C ALA A 51 17.25 0.25 10.33
N ALA A 52 17.93 -0.91 10.19
CA ALA A 52 18.81 -1.22 9.06
C ALA A 52 18.06 -1.45 7.74
N THR A 53 16.77 -1.80 7.80
CA THR A 53 15.93 -2.09 6.63
C THR A 53 15.05 -0.90 6.21
N ARG A 54 15.05 0.18 7.01
CA ARG A 54 14.16 1.34 6.79
C ARG A 54 14.59 2.13 5.55
N LEU A 55 13.79 2.08 4.48
CA LEU A 55 14.10 2.77 3.21
C LEU A 55 14.28 4.29 3.37
N SER A 56 13.58 4.91 4.32
CA SER A 56 13.68 6.35 4.55
C SER A 56 15.04 6.80 5.13
N THR A 57 15.86 5.89 5.68
CA THR A 57 17.20 6.23 6.20
C THR A 57 18.29 6.07 5.15
N LYS A 58 18.01 5.38 4.03
CA LYS A 58 18.96 5.20 2.92
C LYS A 58 19.13 6.50 2.12
N LYS A 59 20.14 6.54 1.23
CA LYS A 59 20.38 7.64 0.30
C LYS A 59 20.30 7.17 -1.13
N CYS A 60 19.68 7.99 -1.98
CA CYS A 60 19.67 7.74 -3.41
C CYS A 60 21.09 7.80 -3.99
N VAL A 61 21.33 6.95 -5.00
CA VAL A 61 22.54 7.02 -5.82
C VAL A 61 22.26 7.86 -7.08
N PRO A 62 23.26 8.55 -7.67
CA PRO A 62 23.04 9.36 -8.88
C PRO A 62 22.41 8.56 -10.02
N CYS A 63 21.32 9.06 -10.60
CA CYS A 63 20.52 8.35 -11.61
C CYS A 63 21.28 8.02 -12.90
N ASN A 64 22.37 8.72 -13.17
CA ASN A 64 23.23 8.53 -14.35
C ASN A 64 24.39 7.55 -14.12
N SER A 65 24.40 6.85 -12.99
CA SER A 65 25.40 5.82 -12.72
C SER A 65 25.27 4.67 -13.73
N LYS A 66 26.41 4.22 -14.27
CA LYS A 66 26.48 3.16 -15.29
C LYS A 66 25.97 1.80 -14.80
N ASP A 67 25.95 1.61 -13.48
CA ASP A 67 25.58 0.34 -12.85
C ASP A 67 24.09 0.23 -12.53
N LEU A 68 23.32 1.32 -12.69
CA LEU A 68 21.89 1.31 -12.44
C LEU A 68 21.15 0.54 -13.54
N ARG A 69 20.29 -0.39 -13.10
CA ARG A 69 19.39 -1.16 -13.96
C ARG A 69 18.00 -1.15 -13.37
N PRO A 70 16.95 -1.22 -14.21
CA PRO A 70 15.59 -1.35 -13.70
C PRO A 70 15.45 -2.71 -13.00
N MET A 71 14.77 -2.71 -11.86
CA MET A 71 14.43 -3.94 -11.14
C MET A 71 13.30 -4.69 -11.83
N ASN A 72 13.19 -5.99 -11.54
CA ASN A 72 12.07 -6.79 -12.00
C ASN A 72 10.80 -6.54 -11.16
N GLU A 73 9.66 -7.01 -11.68
CA GLU A 73 8.35 -6.80 -11.04
C GLU A 73 8.25 -7.46 -9.66
N GLU A 74 8.89 -8.60 -9.45
CA GLU A 74 8.88 -9.32 -8.17
C GLU A 74 9.59 -8.51 -7.07
N SER A 75 10.76 -7.95 -7.38
CA SER A 75 11.51 -7.08 -6.47
C SER A 75 10.74 -5.80 -6.17
N ALA A 76 10.10 -5.22 -7.19
CA ALA A 76 9.26 -4.04 -7.03
C ALA A 76 8.04 -4.31 -6.13
N LYS A 77 7.40 -5.47 -6.28
CA LYS A 77 6.29 -5.91 -5.41
C LYS A 77 6.74 -6.14 -3.97
N LEU A 78 7.95 -6.65 -3.76
CA LEU A 78 8.48 -6.80 -2.41
C LEU A 78 8.71 -5.43 -1.74
N LEU A 79 9.37 -4.50 -2.44
CA LEU A 79 9.66 -3.17 -1.91
C LEU A 79 8.39 -2.31 -1.75
N SER A 80 7.34 -2.52 -2.54
CA SER A 80 6.10 -1.76 -2.41
C SER A 80 5.43 -1.96 -1.04
N THR A 81 5.64 -3.12 -0.41
CA THR A 81 5.16 -3.39 0.96
C THR A 81 5.78 -2.45 2.01
N LYS A 82 6.94 -1.87 1.71
CA LYS A 82 7.67 -0.94 2.59
C LYS A 82 7.25 0.52 2.38
N VAL A 83 6.44 0.82 1.37
CA VAL A 83 5.97 2.17 1.04
C VAL A 83 4.45 2.21 0.96
N PRO A 84 3.74 2.06 2.10
CA PRO A 84 2.28 2.01 2.11
C PRO A 84 1.66 3.26 1.49
N GLY A 85 0.57 3.06 0.75
CA GLY A 85 -0.16 4.12 0.03
C GLY A 85 0.34 4.39 -1.40
N TRP A 86 1.50 3.84 -1.80
CA TRP A 86 1.97 3.91 -3.18
C TRP A 86 1.45 2.74 -4.01
N ASN A 87 0.89 3.04 -5.18
CA ASN A 87 0.42 2.04 -6.12
C ASN A 87 1.54 1.70 -7.11
N LEU A 88 1.90 0.43 -7.18
CA LEU A 88 2.76 -0.09 -8.24
C LEU A 88 1.92 -0.25 -9.51
N VAL A 89 2.28 0.48 -10.56
CA VAL A 89 1.58 0.46 -11.85
C VAL A 89 2.53 0.08 -12.97
N ASN A 90 1.99 -0.51 -14.03
CA ASN A 90 2.71 -0.77 -15.27
C ASN A 90 2.07 0.07 -16.38
N ASP A 91 2.78 1.11 -16.81
CA ASP A 91 2.38 1.96 -17.94
C ASP A 91 3.23 1.56 -19.15
N ASN A 92 2.64 0.88 -20.14
CA ASN A 92 3.31 0.52 -21.40
C ASN A 92 4.64 -0.23 -21.22
N GLY A 93 4.72 -1.15 -20.26
CA GLY A 93 5.92 -1.93 -19.97
C GLY A 93 6.89 -1.24 -18.99
N GLN A 94 6.57 -0.03 -18.53
CA GLN A 94 7.37 0.70 -17.54
C GLN A 94 6.70 0.63 -16.17
N LEU A 95 7.39 0.02 -15.21
CA LEU A 95 6.94 0.03 -13.82
C LEU A 95 7.15 1.41 -13.21
N LYS A 96 6.16 1.87 -12.44
CA LYS A 96 6.19 3.15 -11.73
C LYS A 96 5.47 3.06 -10.39
N LEU A 97 5.80 3.95 -9.47
CA LEU A 97 5.03 4.17 -8.25
C LEU A 97 4.13 5.39 -8.45
N LYS A 98 2.83 5.28 -8.16
CA LYS A 98 1.87 6.39 -8.22
C LYS A 98 1.13 6.52 -6.91
N ARG A 99 1.00 7.74 -6.39
CA ARG A 99 0.15 8.03 -5.24
C ARG A 99 -0.70 9.27 -5.50
N PRO A 100 -2.04 9.16 -5.43
CA PRO A 100 -2.94 10.31 -5.53
C PRO A 100 -3.32 10.86 -4.15
N TRP A 101 -3.58 12.16 -4.10
CA TRP A 101 -4.16 12.87 -2.96
C TRP A 101 -5.18 13.92 -3.44
N LYS A 102 -6.07 14.35 -2.54
CA LYS A 102 -6.99 15.47 -2.77
C LYS A 102 -6.61 16.60 -1.81
N VAL A 103 -6.15 17.73 -2.35
CA VAL A 103 -5.80 18.91 -1.54
C VAL A 103 -7.00 19.82 -1.34
N ARG A 104 -6.87 20.76 -0.39
CA ARG A 104 -7.95 21.70 -0.04
C ARG A 104 -8.25 22.69 -1.16
N ASN A 105 -7.22 23.13 -1.88
CA ASN A 105 -7.29 24.06 -3.00
C ASN A 105 -5.98 24.07 -3.79
N PHE A 106 -5.97 24.80 -4.90
CA PHE A 106 -4.83 24.91 -5.82
C PHE A 106 -3.55 25.38 -5.12
N VAL A 107 -3.63 26.43 -4.29
CA VAL A 107 -2.47 26.97 -3.55
C VAL A 107 -1.90 25.91 -2.60
N LYS A 108 -2.75 25.16 -1.90
CA LYS A 108 -2.31 24.04 -1.06
C LYS A 108 -1.71 22.89 -1.87
N GLY A 109 -2.11 22.71 -3.13
CA GLY A 109 -1.44 21.80 -4.06
C GLY A 109 0.00 22.21 -4.36
N ILE A 110 0.24 23.51 -4.58
CA ILE A 110 1.59 24.04 -4.80
C ILE A 110 2.46 23.92 -3.54
N GLU A 111 1.93 24.29 -2.37
CA GLU A 111 2.64 24.13 -1.09
C GLU A 111 2.97 22.65 -0.79
N PHE A 112 2.04 21.74 -1.08
CA PHE A 112 2.25 20.30 -0.98
C PHE A 112 3.42 19.84 -1.85
N PHE A 113 3.49 20.32 -3.09
CA PHE A 113 4.61 20.02 -3.98
C PHE A 113 5.93 20.60 -3.52
N GLN A 114 5.95 21.79 -2.92
CA GLN A 114 7.18 22.34 -2.37
C GLN A 114 7.79 21.40 -1.32
N LYS A 115 6.98 20.84 -0.42
CA LYS A 115 7.46 19.87 0.58
C LYS A 115 8.09 18.62 -0.04
N ILE A 116 7.51 18.14 -1.14
CA ILE A 116 8.03 16.98 -1.86
C ILE A 116 9.30 17.35 -2.64
N ALA A 117 9.33 18.54 -3.24
CA ALA A 117 10.48 19.06 -3.98
C ALA A 117 11.70 19.18 -3.06
N ASP A 118 11.55 19.70 -1.85
CA ASP A 118 12.64 19.83 -0.87
C ASP A 118 13.32 18.46 -0.60
N VAL A 119 12.52 17.38 -0.49
CA VAL A 119 13.04 16.01 -0.31
C VAL A 119 13.68 15.49 -1.60
N ALA A 120 13.05 15.72 -2.74
CA ALA A 120 13.55 15.27 -4.04
C ALA A 120 14.92 15.87 -4.36
N GLU A 121 15.08 17.18 -4.14
CA GLU A 121 16.35 17.90 -4.32
C GLU A 121 17.42 17.39 -3.36
N ALA A 122 17.07 17.17 -2.08
CA ALA A 122 18.00 16.62 -1.08
C ALA A 122 18.49 15.19 -1.42
N GLU A 123 17.71 14.45 -2.20
CA GLU A 123 18.08 13.11 -2.69
C GLU A 123 18.66 13.11 -4.10
N GLY A 124 18.58 14.22 -4.84
CA GLY A 124 18.95 14.28 -6.26
C GLY A 124 18.13 13.32 -7.13
N HIS A 125 16.90 12.99 -6.72
CA HIS A 125 16.01 12.07 -7.42
C HIS A 125 14.62 12.70 -7.52
N HIS A 126 14.18 12.98 -8.75
CA HIS A 126 13.05 13.87 -8.98
C HIS A 126 11.80 13.10 -9.41
N PRO A 127 10.67 13.25 -8.69
CA PRO A 127 9.41 12.64 -9.10
C PRO A 127 8.69 13.51 -10.14
N ASN A 128 7.75 12.91 -10.87
CA ASN A 128 6.79 13.64 -11.68
C ASN A 128 5.64 14.11 -10.78
N LEU A 129 5.38 15.42 -10.77
CA LEU A 129 4.33 16.06 -9.96
C LEU A 129 3.19 16.52 -10.86
N HIS A 130 1.97 16.08 -10.56
CA HIS A 130 0.78 16.36 -11.37
C HIS A 130 -0.30 17.03 -10.53
N LEU A 131 -0.67 18.27 -10.85
CA LEU A 131 -1.82 18.98 -10.28
C LEU A 131 -2.89 19.15 -11.36
N GLU A 132 -3.92 18.33 -11.27
CA GLU A 132 -5.03 18.24 -12.21
C GLU A 132 -6.32 18.71 -11.49
N ASN A 133 -7.37 19.04 -12.25
CA ASN A 133 -8.69 19.39 -11.71
C ASN A 133 -8.66 20.31 -10.47
N TRP A 134 -7.81 21.34 -10.47
CA TRP A 134 -7.53 22.31 -9.39
C TRP A 134 -7.07 21.77 -8.01
N ASN A 135 -7.38 20.52 -7.63
CA ASN A 135 -7.01 19.93 -6.34
C ASN A 135 -6.65 18.45 -6.37
N ASP A 136 -6.45 17.87 -7.55
CA ASP A 136 -6.04 16.49 -7.71
C ASP A 136 -4.54 16.47 -7.86
N VAL A 137 -3.85 16.16 -6.76
CA VAL A 137 -2.40 16.00 -6.77
C VAL A 137 -2.06 14.53 -6.90
N ARG A 138 -1.17 14.22 -7.83
CA ARG A 138 -0.61 12.88 -8.01
C ARG A 138 0.90 12.99 -8.12
N VAL A 139 1.59 12.13 -7.40
CA VAL A 139 3.03 11.96 -7.51
C VAL A 139 3.30 10.63 -8.21
N GLU A 140 4.17 10.67 -9.21
CA GLU A 140 4.63 9.51 -9.95
C GLU A 140 6.16 9.43 -9.84
N ILE A 141 6.68 8.27 -9.45
CA ILE A 141 8.12 8.06 -9.22
C ILE A 141 8.59 6.89 -10.08
N TRP A 142 9.62 7.14 -10.86
CA TRP A 142 10.41 6.14 -11.58
C TRP A 142 11.73 6.75 -12.04
N THR A 143 12.72 5.90 -12.34
CA THR A 143 14.05 6.35 -12.76
C THR A 143 14.12 6.46 -14.29
N HIS A 144 13.94 7.68 -14.80
CA HIS A 144 13.95 7.99 -16.24
C HIS A 144 15.15 7.43 -17.00
N ALA A 145 16.35 7.56 -16.42
CA ALA A 145 17.62 7.18 -17.05
C ALA A 145 17.72 5.69 -17.40
N VAL A 146 16.97 4.82 -16.70
CA VAL A 146 17.02 3.36 -16.89
C VAL A 146 15.69 2.77 -17.34
N GLY A 147 14.67 3.61 -17.61
CA GLY A 147 13.40 3.15 -18.18
C GLY A 147 12.48 2.39 -17.21
N GLY A 148 12.69 2.48 -15.89
CA GLY A 148 11.91 1.72 -14.92
C GLY A 148 12.24 2.03 -13.45
N LEU A 149 11.84 1.13 -12.54
CA LEU A 149 12.05 1.31 -11.11
C LEU A 149 13.46 0.90 -10.67
N THR A 150 14.05 1.66 -9.76
CA THR A 150 15.27 1.36 -9.01
C THR A 150 14.99 1.51 -7.51
N GLU A 151 15.94 1.14 -6.65
CA GLU A 151 15.78 1.31 -5.20
C GLU A 151 15.57 2.79 -4.82
N ASN A 152 16.14 3.74 -5.57
CA ASN A 152 15.95 5.18 -5.36
C ASN A 152 14.47 5.57 -5.35
N ASP A 153 13.66 4.96 -6.21
CA ASP A 153 12.23 5.27 -6.32
C ASP A 153 11.49 4.93 -5.02
N PHE A 154 11.88 3.83 -4.36
CA PHE A 154 11.32 3.39 -3.09
C PHE A 154 11.89 4.17 -1.90
N ILE A 155 13.17 4.58 -1.96
CA ILE A 155 13.79 5.47 -0.96
C ILE A 155 13.05 6.81 -0.93
N LEU A 156 12.84 7.43 -2.10
CA LEU A 156 12.13 8.70 -2.20
C LEU A 156 10.67 8.56 -1.75
N ALA A 157 9.97 7.52 -2.18
CA ALA A 157 8.61 7.22 -1.74
C ALA A 157 8.49 7.06 -0.22
N ALA A 158 9.45 6.38 0.42
CA ALA A 158 9.50 6.21 1.87
C ALA A 158 9.73 7.54 2.60
N LYS A 159 10.59 8.42 2.07
CA LYS A 159 10.82 9.76 2.64
C LYS A 159 9.61 10.67 2.51
N ILE A 160 8.92 10.62 1.37
CA ILE A 160 7.66 11.36 1.19
C ILE A 160 6.59 10.88 2.19
N ASN A 161 6.58 9.58 2.54
CA ASN A 161 5.65 9.05 3.55
C ASN A 161 5.88 9.63 4.95
N GLU A 162 7.09 10.09 5.28
CA GLU A 162 7.42 10.69 6.57
C GLU A 162 7.04 12.18 6.66
N LEU A 163 6.69 12.81 5.53
CA LEU A 163 6.24 14.19 5.50
C LEU A 163 4.87 14.34 6.17
N ASN A 164 4.72 15.37 7.01
CA ASN A 164 3.42 15.78 7.51
C ASN A 164 2.65 16.54 6.43
N LEU A 165 1.93 15.81 5.58
CA LEU A 165 1.17 16.38 4.48
C LEU A 165 -0.30 16.70 4.85
N GLN A 166 -0.74 16.33 6.06
CA GLN A 166 -2.15 16.36 6.46
C GLN A 166 -2.75 17.77 6.44
N GLU A 167 -1.94 18.80 6.65
CA GLU A 167 -2.40 20.20 6.63
C GLU A 167 -2.87 20.67 5.24
N PHE A 168 -2.36 20.06 4.17
CA PHE A 168 -2.71 20.40 2.78
C PHE A 168 -3.94 19.64 2.28
N LEU A 169 -4.23 18.48 2.89
CA LEU A 169 -5.25 17.55 2.41
C LEU A 169 -6.65 18.03 2.75
N ARG A 170 -7.58 17.76 1.84
CA ARG A 170 -9.01 17.93 2.13
C ARG A 170 -9.38 16.91 3.20
N LYS A 171 -9.89 17.37 4.34
CA LYS A 171 -10.55 16.47 5.28
C LYS A 171 -11.76 15.91 4.54
N ASP A 172 -11.83 14.59 4.38
CA ASP A 172 -13.01 13.97 3.84
C ASP A 172 -14.16 14.24 4.81
N VAL A 173 -14.99 15.24 4.46
CA VAL A 173 -16.30 15.38 5.08
C VAL A 173 -17.10 14.24 4.51
N ALA A 174 -17.25 13.16 5.28
CA ALA A 174 -18.14 12.06 4.95
C ALA A 174 -19.50 12.65 4.53
N GLY A 175 -19.78 12.66 3.21
CA GLY A 175 -21.05 13.14 2.65
C GLY A 175 -21.02 14.41 1.78
N ALA A 176 -19.90 15.10 1.56
CA ALA A 176 -19.91 16.27 0.68
C ALA A 176 -19.92 15.85 -0.80
N LYS A 177 -21.12 15.83 -1.42
CA LYS A 177 -21.27 15.71 -2.87
C LYS A 177 -20.47 16.84 -3.55
N SER A 178 -19.63 16.46 -4.50
CA SER A 178 -18.88 17.36 -5.37
C SER A 178 -19.84 18.18 -6.23
N SER A 179 -20.26 19.33 -5.72
CA SER A 179 -20.66 20.44 -6.59
C SER A 179 -19.37 21.01 -7.16
N GLY A 180 -19.12 20.71 -8.44
CA GLY A 180 -18.02 21.33 -9.19
C GLY A 180 -18.18 22.85 -9.17
N CYS A 181 -17.05 23.56 -9.17
CA CYS A 181 -17.05 25.02 -9.32
C CYS A 181 -17.43 25.40 -10.77
N PRO A 182 -18.10 26.56 -10.94
CA PRO A 182 -18.57 27.10 -12.23
C PRO A 182 -17.44 27.55 -13.17
#